data_AF-A0A6I6FX46-F1
#
_entry.id   AF-A0A6I6FX46-F1
#
_cell.length_a   1.000
_cell.length_b   1.000
_cell.length_c   1.000
_cell.angle_alpha   90.00
_cell.angle_beta   90.00
_cell.angle_gamma   90.00
#
_symmetry.space_group_name_H-M   'P 1'
#
loop_
_entity.id
_entity.type
_entity.pdbx_description
1 polymer ?
#
loop_
_entity_poly.entity_id
_entity_poly.type
_entity_poly.pdbx_seq_one_letter_code
_entity_poly.pdbx_strand_id
1 'polypeptide(L)'
;MPLCAACTTAATGTPDRDPVRLGDILRVTAATLRVPIPAPAPRPPGTGSFTTCRSCGSPARRHRTAGGRWVALEPGERPVAGVPRAERWYVAADGTAVPLRGAAPSGRCRVTHLSVCPARP
;
A
#
# COMPACT_ATOMS: atom_id res chain seq x y z
N MET A 1 18.67 50.20 -16.79
CA MET A 1 17.48 51.05 -17.01
C MET A 1 16.61 50.96 -15.76
N PRO A 2 16.54 52.00 -14.92
CA PRO A 2 15.59 52.05 -13.82
C PRO A 2 14.17 52.29 -14.35
N LEU A 3 13.17 51.69 -13.69
CA LEU A 3 11.75 51.91 -14.00
C LEU A 3 11.39 53.37 -13.73
N CYS A 4 10.43 53.92 -14.48
CA CYS A 4 9.94 55.28 -14.26
C CYS A 4 9.10 55.37 -12.98
N ALA A 5 8.98 56.58 -12.43
CA ALA A 5 8.30 56.84 -11.16
C ALA A 5 6.86 56.28 -11.10
N ALA A 6 6.11 56.34 -12.21
CA ALA A 6 4.76 55.79 -12.28
C ALA A 6 4.71 54.26 -12.10
N CYS A 7 5.69 53.54 -12.65
CA CYS A 7 5.79 52.09 -12.49
C CYS A 7 6.22 51.71 -11.06
N THR A 8 7.07 52.53 -10.42
CA THR A 8 7.47 52.32 -9.02
C THR A 8 6.29 52.50 -8.06
N THR A 9 5.39 53.44 -8.32
CA THR A 9 4.17 53.66 -7.53
C THR A 9 3.13 52.55 -7.75
N ALA A 10 3.04 51.99 -8.96
CA ALA A 10 2.14 50.87 -9.23
C ALA A 10 2.58 49.56 -8.53
N ALA A 11 3.89 49.34 -8.39
CA ALA A 11 4.45 48.16 -7.74
C ALA A 11 4.30 48.17 -6.20
N THR A 12 4.14 49.35 -5.60
CA THR A 12 4.01 49.49 -4.13
C THR A 12 2.59 49.24 -3.62
N GLY A 13 1.61 49.08 -4.51
CA GLY A 13 0.22 48.75 -4.16
C GLY A 13 -0.48 49.87 -3.39
N THR A 14 -1.75 50.12 -3.68
CA THR A 14 -2.59 50.95 -2.81
C THR A 14 -2.85 50.19 -1.50
N PRO A 15 -2.75 50.83 -0.32
CA PRO A 15 -2.97 50.19 0.98
C PRO A 15 -4.44 49.76 1.24
N ASP A 16 -5.32 49.94 0.26
CA ASP A 16 -6.76 49.69 0.34
C ASP A 16 -7.18 48.29 -0.17
N ARG A 17 -6.24 47.42 -0.52
CA ARG A 17 -6.58 46.00 -0.73
C ARG A 17 -6.52 45.27 0.61
N ASP A 18 -7.70 44.94 1.15
CA ASP A 18 -7.83 44.06 2.30
C ASP A 18 -7.03 42.76 2.06
N PRO A 19 -5.99 42.47 2.86
CA PRO A 19 -5.15 41.31 2.64
C PRO A 19 -5.97 40.04 2.86
N VAL A 20 -6.23 39.31 1.77
CA VAL A 20 -6.92 38.03 1.85
C VAL A 20 -6.13 37.09 2.77
N ARG A 21 -6.71 36.74 3.92
CA ARG A 21 -6.09 35.81 4.85
C ARG A 21 -6.08 34.43 4.20
N LEU A 22 -4.88 33.84 4.07
CA LEU A 22 -4.69 32.49 3.53
C LEU A 22 -5.59 31.43 4.21
N GLY A 23 -5.93 31.63 5.49
CA GLY A 23 -6.84 30.75 6.23
C GLY A 23 -8.26 30.66 5.64
N ASP A 24 -8.78 31.73 5.05
CA ASP A 24 -10.13 31.76 4.47
C ASP A 24 -10.18 31.02 3.13
N ILE A 25 -9.12 31.12 2.33
CA ILE A 25 -8.96 30.37 1.07
C ILE A 25 -8.89 28.85 1.34
N LEU A 26 -8.15 28.45 2.38
CA LEU A 26 -7.99 27.04 2.74
C LEU A 26 -9.29 26.42 3.26
N ARG A 27 -10.11 27.19 4.00
CA ARG A 27 -11.38 26.69 4.52
C ARG A 27 -12.43 26.50 3.43
N VAL A 28 -12.51 27.43 2.47
CA VAL A 28 -13.43 27.33 1.33
C VAL A 28 -13.07 26.14 0.44
N THR A 29 -11.78 25.95 0.13
CA THR A 29 -11.32 24.83 -0.70
C THR A 29 -11.53 23.47 -0.03
N ALA A 30 -11.33 23.36 1.28
CA ALA A 30 -11.61 22.13 2.03
C ALA A 30 -13.11 21.75 2.07
N ALA A 31 -14.01 22.75 2.07
CA ALA A 31 -15.45 22.50 1.99
C ALA A 31 -15.86 21.97 0.60
N THR A 32 -15.22 22.45 -0.46
CA THR A 32 -15.48 22.01 -1.84
C THR A 32 -14.85 20.65 -2.17
N LEU A 33 -13.76 20.27 -1.51
CA LEU A 33 -12.98 19.05 -1.78
C LEU A 33 -13.37 17.83 -0.93
N ARG A 34 -14.54 17.81 -0.30
CA ARG A 34 -15.07 16.59 0.34
C ARG A 34 -15.50 15.58 -0.71
N VAL A 35 -14.53 14.95 -1.35
CA VAL A 35 -14.73 13.77 -2.18
C VAL A 35 -14.99 12.61 -1.22
N PRO A 36 -16.19 11.99 -1.25
CA PRO A 36 -16.41 10.77 -0.51
C PRO A 36 -15.43 9.71 -1.02
N ILE A 37 -14.56 9.23 -0.14
CA ILE A 37 -13.69 8.09 -0.47
C ILE A 37 -14.61 6.89 -0.66
N PRO A 38 -14.66 6.28 -1.86
CA PRO A 38 -15.45 5.08 -2.06
C PRO A 38 -15.01 4.02 -1.05
N ALA A 39 -15.96 3.35 -0.42
CA ALA A 39 -15.65 2.19 0.40
C ALA A 39 -14.80 1.22 -0.43
N PRO A 40 -13.71 0.66 0.13
CA PRO A 40 -12.88 -0.27 -0.63
C PRO A 40 -13.75 -1.42 -1.12
N ALA A 41 -13.69 -1.68 -2.44
CA ALA A 41 -14.43 -2.78 -3.05
C ALA A 41 -14.16 -4.09 -2.27
N PRO A 42 -15.14 -5.00 -2.17
CA PRO A 42 -14.93 -6.32 -1.61
C PRO A 42 -13.71 -6.93 -2.27
N ARG A 43 -12.67 -7.21 -1.47
CA ARG A 43 -11.44 -7.78 -2.02
C ARG A 43 -11.79 -9.12 -2.64
N PRO A 44 -11.26 -9.46 -3.82
CA PRO A 44 -11.51 -10.76 -4.40
C PRO A 44 -11.13 -11.84 -3.37
N PRO A 45 -11.98 -12.87 -3.19
CA PRO A 45 -11.59 -14.04 -2.42
C PRO A 45 -10.27 -14.57 -3.01
N GLY A 46 -9.32 -14.97 -2.15
CA GLY A 46 -7.95 -15.29 -2.60
C GLY A 46 -6.86 -14.31 -2.13
N THR A 47 -7.20 -13.06 -1.83
CA THR A 47 -6.18 -11.99 -1.73
C THR A 47 -5.44 -11.93 -0.38
N GLY A 48 -5.97 -12.59 0.65
CA GLY A 48 -5.47 -12.50 2.02
C GLY A 48 -5.59 -11.10 2.63
N SER A 49 -5.42 -10.98 3.94
CA SER A 49 -5.31 -9.68 4.61
C SER A 49 -3.86 -9.22 4.69
N PHE A 50 -3.61 -7.93 4.54
CA PHE A 50 -2.26 -7.40 4.73
C PHE A 50 -1.91 -7.38 6.22
N THR A 51 -0.64 -7.65 6.52
CA THR A 51 -0.05 -7.46 7.84
C THR A 51 1.35 -6.90 7.66
N THR A 52 1.82 -6.16 8.65
CA THR A 52 3.21 -5.74 8.71
C THR A 52 4.00 -6.74 9.56
N CYS A 53 5.18 -7.13 9.09
CA CYS A 53 6.09 -7.95 9.89
C CYS A 53 6.60 -7.14 11.08
N ARG A 54 6.49 -7.70 12.29
CA ARG A 54 6.96 -7.04 13.52
C ARG A 54 8.48 -6.97 13.64
N SER A 55 9.21 -7.79 12.89
CA SER A 55 10.67 -7.87 12.96
C SER A 55 11.34 -6.95 11.94
N CYS A 56 10.92 -6.99 10.66
CA CYS A 56 11.55 -6.20 9.60
C CYS A 56 10.70 -5.04 9.07
N GLY A 57 9.45 -4.88 9.52
CA GLY A 57 8.55 -3.81 9.07
C GLY A 57 8.00 -3.99 7.65
N SER A 58 8.37 -5.05 6.92
CA SER A 58 7.90 -5.29 5.55
C SER A 58 6.46 -5.82 5.51
N PRO A 59 5.71 -5.55 4.42
CA PRO A 59 4.36 -6.08 4.25
C PRO A 59 4.38 -7.60 4.00
N ALA A 60 3.40 -8.30 4.53
CA ALA A 60 3.11 -9.70 4.26
C ALA A 60 1.60 -9.92 4.08
N ARG A 61 1.21 -11.06 3.50
CA ARG A 61 -0.20 -11.44 3.34
C ARG A 61 -0.56 -12.58 4.28
N ARG A 62 -1.56 -12.38 5.12
CA ARG A 62 -2.11 -13.42 5.99
C ARG A 62 -3.22 -14.18 5.28
N HIS A 63 -3.11 -15.50 5.31
CA HIS A 63 -4.08 -16.44 4.79
C HIS A 63 -4.46 -17.46 5.87
N ARG A 64 -5.71 -17.91 5.87
CA ARG A 64 -6.11 -19.07 6.66
C ARG A 64 -5.66 -20.32 5.96
N THR A 65 -5.20 -21.29 6.73
CA THR A 65 -4.94 -22.65 6.26
C THR A 65 -6.21 -23.48 6.34
N ALA A 66 -6.24 -24.63 5.65
CA ALA A 66 -7.37 -25.57 5.75
C ALA A 66 -7.64 -26.02 7.20
N GLY A 67 -6.60 -26.07 8.04
CA GLY A 67 -6.71 -26.34 9.48
C GLY A 67 -7.08 -25.11 10.33
N GLY A 68 -7.55 -24.02 9.73
CA GLY A 68 -8.01 -22.80 10.42
C GLY A 68 -6.92 -21.90 11.00
N ARG A 69 -5.66 -22.36 11.05
CA ARG A 69 -4.49 -21.56 11.48
C ARG A 69 -4.15 -20.49 10.46
N TRP A 70 -3.56 -19.40 10.92
CA TRP A 70 -3.08 -18.33 10.04
C TRP A 70 -1.61 -18.49 9.69
N VAL A 71 -1.28 -18.26 8.42
CA VAL A 71 0.11 -18.18 7.93
C VAL A 71 0.33 -16.84 7.24
N ALA A 72 1.49 -16.23 7.46
CA ALA A 72 1.93 -15.04 6.75
C ALA A 72 2.82 -15.46 5.58
N LEU A 73 2.36 -15.21 4.36
CA LEU A 73 3.08 -15.47 3.12
C LEU A 73 3.74 -14.18 2.63
N GLU A 74 4.93 -14.34 2.06
CA GLU A 74 5.64 -13.26 1.37
C GLU A 74 4.79 -12.76 0.19
N PRO A 75 4.70 -11.43 -0.03
CA PRO A 75 4.05 -10.91 -1.22
C PRO A 75 4.75 -11.39 -2.49
N GLY A 76 3.96 -11.81 -3.47
CA GLY A 76 4.46 -12.28 -4.76
C GLY A 76 4.60 -13.80 -4.84
N GLU A 77 5.07 -14.25 -6.00
CA GLU A 77 5.20 -15.66 -6.33
C GLU A 77 6.60 -15.96 -6.84
N ARG A 78 7.11 -17.15 -6.50
CA ARG A 78 8.46 -17.60 -6.81
C ARG A 78 8.42 -18.91 -7.61
N PRO A 79 9.40 -19.14 -8.50
CA PRO A 79 9.55 -20.43 -9.17
C PRO A 79 9.77 -21.56 -8.16
N VAL A 80 9.12 -22.69 -8.38
CA VAL A 80 9.20 -23.87 -7.51
C VAL A 80 10.61 -24.47 -7.47
N ALA A 81 11.37 -24.35 -8.56
CA ALA A 81 12.70 -24.93 -8.71
C ALA A 81 13.71 -24.48 -7.63
N GLY A 82 13.53 -23.30 -7.05
CA GLY A 82 14.43 -22.73 -6.03
C GLY A 82 13.90 -22.75 -4.59
N VAL A 83 12.73 -23.34 -4.35
CA VAL A 83 12.08 -23.32 -3.01
C VAL A 83 12.04 -24.74 -2.44
N PRO A 84 12.49 -24.99 -1.19
CA PRO A 84 12.37 -26.30 -0.55
C PRO A 84 10.91 -26.76 -0.48
N ARG A 85 10.63 -28.06 -0.69
CA ARG A 85 9.25 -28.59 -0.72
C ARG A 85 8.43 -28.24 0.53
N ALA A 86 9.07 -28.22 1.70
CA ALA A 86 8.41 -27.90 2.96
C ALA A 86 7.96 -26.43 3.07
N GLU A 87 8.53 -25.54 2.27
CA GLU A 87 8.26 -24.09 2.31
C GLU A 87 7.31 -23.63 1.21
N ARG A 88 6.89 -24.54 0.32
CA ARG A 88 6.04 -24.19 -0.82
C ARG A 88 4.59 -24.09 -0.35
N TRP A 89 3.96 -22.98 -0.68
CA TRP A 89 2.54 -22.73 -0.45
C TRP A 89 1.87 -22.34 -1.76
N TYR A 90 0.58 -22.65 -1.89
CA TYR A 90 -0.30 -21.97 -2.83
C TYR A 90 -1.50 -21.41 -2.07
N VAL A 91 -2.14 -20.42 -2.67
CA VAL A 91 -3.40 -19.87 -2.17
C VAL A 91 -4.50 -20.28 -3.14
N ALA A 92 -5.45 -21.07 -2.64
CA ALA A 92 -6.62 -21.47 -3.40
C ALA A 92 -7.52 -20.27 -3.70
N ALA A 93 -8.45 -20.43 -4.64
CA ALA A 93 -9.35 -19.36 -5.07
C ALA A 93 -10.21 -18.79 -3.92
N ASP A 94 -10.48 -19.61 -2.90
CA ASP A 94 -11.18 -19.22 -1.68
C ASP A 94 -10.31 -18.41 -0.68
N GLY A 95 -9.01 -18.24 -0.95
CA GLY A 95 -8.06 -17.58 -0.06
C GLY A 95 -7.35 -18.50 0.93
N THR A 96 -7.62 -19.80 0.88
CA THR A 96 -7.01 -20.79 1.75
C THR A 96 -5.56 -21.06 1.33
N ALA A 97 -4.63 -20.89 2.25
CA ALA A 97 -3.24 -21.28 2.08
C ALA A 97 -3.07 -22.79 2.30
N VAL A 98 -2.53 -23.46 1.29
CA VAL A 98 -2.35 -24.91 1.29
C VAL A 98 -0.88 -25.25 1.05
N PRO A 99 -0.28 -26.14 1.86
CA PRO A 99 1.10 -26.57 1.67
C PRO A 99 1.21 -27.41 0.40
N LEU A 100 2.15 -27.04 -0.45
CA LEU A 100 2.34 -27.64 -1.76
C LEU A 100 3.46 -28.68 -1.66
N ARG A 101 3.11 -29.89 -1.18
CA ARG A 101 4.08 -30.98 -0.96
C ARG A 101 4.48 -31.72 -2.24
N GLY A 102 3.71 -31.55 -3.32
CA GLY A 102 3.91 -32.19 -4.63
C GLY A 102 4.29 -31.20 -5.75
N ALA A 103 3.93 -31.53 -6.99
CA ALA A 103 4.12 -30.65 -8.13
C ALA A 103 3.14 -29.45 -8.06
N ALA A 104 3.61 -28.25 -8.38
CA ALA A 104 2.74 -27.07 -8.45
C ALA A 104 2.12 -27.01 -9.85
N PRO A 105 0.78 -26.87 -9.98
CA PRO A 105 0.12 -26.84 -11.29
C PRO A 105 0.68 -25.75 -12.21
N SER A 106 1.11 -24.62 -11.64
CA SER A 106 1.61 -23.45 -12.38
C SER A 106 3.15 -23.32 -12.38
N GLY A 107 3.88 -24.25 -11.74
CA GLY A 107 5.33 -24.11 -11.53
C GLY A 107 5.73 -22.94 -10.60
N ARG A 108 4.75 -22.23 -10.03
CA ARG A 108 4.93 -21.11 -9.10
C ARG A 108 4.41 -21.47 -7.72
N CYS A 109 5.03 -20.89 -6.70
CA CYS A 109 4.62 -21.05 -5.30
C CYS A 109 4.81 -19.74 -4.54
N ARG A 110 4.28 -19.71 -3.32
CA ARG A 110 4.58 -18.70 -2.32
C ARG A 110 5.38 -19.34 -1.19
N VAL A 111 6.05 -18.51 -0.42
CA VAL A 111 6.83 -18.90 0.75
C VAL A 111 6.33 -18.16 1.98
N THR A 112 6.62 -18.67 3.16
CA THR A 112 6.30 -17.92 4.38
C THR A 112 7.20 -16.69 4.47
N HIS A 113 6.65 -15.57 4.95
CA HIS A 113 7.45 -14.35 5.16
C HIS A 113 8.58 -14.61 6.16
N LEU A 114 8.35 -15.46 7.16
CA LEU A 114 9.34 -15.83 8.18
C LEU A 114 10.61 -16.46 7.59
N SER A 115 10.47 -17.25 6.51
CA SER A 115 11.60 -17.92 5.84
C SER A 115 12.51 -16.96 5.05
N VAL A 116 12.01 -15.78 4.69
CA VAL A 116 12.72 -14.79 3.86
C VAL A 116 12.88 -13.45 4.56
N CYS A 117 12.56 -13.39 5.84
CA CYS A 117 12.57 -12.15 6.60
C CYS A 117 14.02 -11.71 6.82
N PRO A 118 14.43 -10.51 6.38
CA PRO A 118 15.81 -10.06 6.53
C PRO A 118 16.23 -9.84 7.98
N ALA A 119 15.27 -9.69 8.90
CA ALA A 119 15.52 -9.63 10.34
C ALA A 119 15.68 -11.02 10.99
N ARG A 120 15.58 -12.11 10.22
CA ARG A 120 15.79 -13.49 10.64
C ARG A 120 16.76 -14.17 9.66
N PRO A 121 18.07 -14.11 9.92
CA PRO A 121 19.08 -14.78 9.12
C PRO A 121 19.00 -16.31 9.24
#